data_AF-R9LEW8-F1
#
_entry.id   AF-R9LEW8-F1
#
_cell.length_a   1.000
_cell.length_b   1.000
_cell.length_c   1.000
_cell.angle_alpha   90.00
_cell.angle_beta   90.00
_cell.angle_gamma   90.00
#
_symmetry.space_group_name_H-M   'P 1'
#
loop_
_entity.id
_entity.type
_entity.pdbx_description
1 polymer ?
#
loop_
_entity_poly.entity_id
_entity_poly.type
_entity_poly.pdbx_seq_one_letter_code
_entity_poly.pdbx_strand_id
1 'polypeptide(L)'
;MWQHPFYRTSLGIIMVLTIIYLLSKVSFIFNPLVTLVSILIVPLTISGFLYYLLRPIVQFLERKKLNRVLSILLIYLLFAGVITIFLIVVWPPLRKQIIEFMNNVPKMINGLQTQFNDIRDNRYLSMVTNETSPELMSKVTEYLNSAMEAISGYLSHVVTFLNDFVIVVGTVPILLYYMLKEDERVTPMLVRMLPSRYRRDGANVIHEIDNMLKGFIAGRMISAMLLAFMSFIGFWMIGLPYPLLLAVVGALFNFIPYFGALLGAIPCVIVAFTVSPTMVLWVIVVVVVAQQIEGNLISPYIYGKTINIHPLTTIVLLLVAGDFGGILGMILAIPVYMMLKIIVLKAHKLYFAEKMEDLTESNP
;
A
#
# COMPACT_ATOMS: atom_id res chain seq x y z
N MET A 1 -18.78 -19.62 -48.92
CA MET A 1 -18.53 -19.90 -47.48
C MET A 1 -17.66 -18.84 -46.80
N TRP A 2 -16.58 -18.37 -47.41
CA TRP A 2 -15.62 -17.40 -46.81
C TRP A 2 -16.06 -15.93 -46.73
N GLN A 3 -17.17 -15.55 -47.37
CA GLN A 3 -17.65 -14.16 -47.39
C GLN A 3 -18.70 -13.83 -46.31
N HIS A 4 -19.13 -14.82 -45.51
CA HIS A 4 -20.07 -14.54 -44.44
C HIS A 4 -19.37 -13.77 -43.30
N PRO A 5 -19.92 -12.63 -42.85
CA PRO A 5 -19.28 -11.78 -41.84
C PRO A 5 -18.99 -12.52 -40.54
N PHE A 6 -19.81 -13.53 -40.20
CA PHE A 6 -19.60 -14.41 -39.05
C PHE A 6 -18.32 -15.26 -39.14
N TYR A 7 -17.98 -15.76 -40.33
CA TYR A 7 -16.76 -16.57 -40.51
C TYR A 7 -15.51 -15.68 -40.41
N ARG A 8 -15.58 -14.44 -40.92
CA ARG A 8 -14.46 -13.48 -40.84
C ARG A 8 -14.20 -13.01 -39.39
N THR A 9 -15.25 -12.75 -38.62
CA THR A 9 -15.10 -12.37 -37.20
C THR A 9 -14.62 -13.55 -36.36
N SER A 10 -15.18 -14.75 -36.57
CA SER A 10 -14.75 -15.96 -35.87
C SER A 10 -13.28 -16.29 -36.16
N LEU A 11 -12.86 -16.21 -37.43
CA LEU A 11 -11.48 -16.48 -37.83
C LEU A 11 -10.51 -15.39 -37.33
N GLY A 12 -10.94 -14.14 -37.27
CA GLY A 12 -10.20 -13.05 -36.63
C GLY A 12 -10.00 -13.27 -35.12
N ILE A 13 -11.05 -13.69 -34.40
CA ILE A 13 -10.98 -14.05 -32.97
C ILE A 13 -10.01 -15.22 -32.77
N ILE A 14 -10.10 -16.26 -33.60
CA ILE A 14 -9.21 -17.43 -33.53
C ILE A 14 -7.75 -17.03 -33.79
N MET A 15 -7.47 -16.17 -34.77
CA MET A 15 -6.11 -15.67 -35.01
C MET A 15 -5.59 -14.87 -33.80
N VAL A 16 -6.39 -13.98 -33.21
CA VAL A 16 -6.00 -13.20 -32.03
C VAL A 16 -5.70 -14.12 -30.84
N LEU A 17 -6.57 -15.10 -30.57
CA LEU A 17 -6.37 -16.08 -29.51
C LEU A 17 -5.12 -16.95 -29.77
N THR A 18 -4.87 -17.32 -31.01
CA THR A 18 -3.67 -18.09 -31.40
C THR A 18 -2.40 -17.27 -31.23
N ILE A 19 -2.43 -15.97 -31.58
CA ILE A 19 -1.31 -15.05 -31.35
C ILE A 19 -1.05 -14.90 -29.86
N ILE A 20 -2.07 -14.71 -29.03
CA ILE A 20 -1.95 -14.64 -27.56
C ILE A 20 -1.37 -15.95 -27.00
N TYR A 21 -1.84 -17.11 -27.49
CA TYR A 21 -1.34 -18.41 -27.07
C TYR A 21 0.14 -18.60 -27.46
N LEU A 22 0.53 -18.27 -28.70
CA LEU A 22 1.91 -18.35 -29.16
C LEU A 22 2.81 -17.38 -28.37
N LEU A 23 2.36 -16.15 -28.12
CA LEU A 23 3.05 -15.18 -27.25
C LEU A 23 3.28 -15.74 -25.85
N SER A 24 2.30 -16.42 -25.26
CA SER A 24 2.45 -17.08 -23.94
C SER A 24 3.51 -18.19 -23.94
N LYS A 25 3.78 -18.82 -25.09
CA LYS A 25 4.81 -19.85 -25.26
C LYS A 25 6.20 -19.28 -25.49
N VAL A 26 6.34 -18.01 -25.87
CA VAL A 26 7.64 -17.30 -25.95
C VAL A 26 8.04 -16.72 -24.59
N SER A 27 7.82 -17.47 -23.51
CA SER A 27 8.14 -17.06 -22.14
C SER A 27 9.64 -16.74 -21.96
N PHE A 28 10.51 -17.30 -22.79
CA PHE A 28 11.95 -16.98 -22.79
C PHE A 28 12.26 -15.50 -23.12
N ILE A 29 11.45 -14.82 -23.93
CA ILE A 29 11.63 -13.38 -24.23
C ILE A 29 10.89 -12.51 -23.20
N PHE A 30 9.72 -12.96 -22.73
CA PHE A 30 8.94 -12.21 -21.76
C PHE A 30 9.53 -12.27 -20.35
N ASN A 31 10.10 -13.40 -19.92
CA ASN A 31 10.64 -13.55 -18.56
C ASN A 31 11.77 -12.54 -18.26
N PRO A 32 12.81 -12.35 -19.09
CA PRO A 32 13.83 -11.34 -18.84
C PRO A 32 13.26 -9.92 -18.80
N LEU A 33 12.28 -9.62 -19.64
CA LEU A 33 11.66 -8.30 -19.75
C LEU A 33 10.78 -8.01 -18.53
N VAL A 34 10.00 -9.00 -18.07
CA VAL A 34 9.23 -8.94 -16.83
C VAL A 34 10.18 -8.79 -15.64
N THR A 35 11.26 -9.58 -15.57
CA THR A 35 12.25 -9.47 -14.48
C THR A 35 12.91 -8.09 -14.45
N LEU A 36 13.32 -7.54 -15.60
CA LEU A 36 13.89 -6.19 -15.67
C LEU A 36 12.91 -5.12 -15.20
N VAL A 37 11.65 -5.21 -15.65
CA VAL A 37 10.58 -4.29 -15.24
C VAL A 37 10.31 -4.42 -13.74
N SER A 38 10.22 -5.64 -13.20
CA SER A 38 10.03 -5.89 -11.77
C SER A 38 11.18 -5.36 -10.91
N ILE A 39 12.44 -5.46 -11.37
CA ILE A 39 13.61 -4.91 -10.67
C ILE A 39 13.53 -3.39 -10.55
N LEU A 40 13.02 -2.70 -11.58
CA LEU A 40 12.95 -1.24 -11.60
C LEU A 40 11.67 -0.67 -10.96
N ILE A 41 10.57 -1.42 -10.97
CA ILE A 41 9.29 -0.97 -10.40
C ILE A 41 9.43 -0.64 -8.92
N VAL A 42 10.13 -1.47 -8.13
CA VAL A 42 10.23 -1.26 -6.68
C VAL A 42 11.00 0.03 -6.34
N PRO A 43 12.25 0.23 -6.83
CA PRO A 43 12.96 1.50 -6.63
C PRO A 43 12.18 2.70 -7.17
N LEU A 44 11.57 2.59 -8.36
CA LEU A 44 10.80 3.68 -8.96
C LEU A 44 9.59 4.06 -8.10
N THR A 45 8.89 3.06 -7.56
CA THR A 45 7.75 3.27 -6.65
C THR A 45 8.21 3.98 -5.39
N ILE A 46 9.27 3.49 -4.74
CA ILE A 46 9.81 4.10 -3.52
C ILE A 46 10.27 5.54 -3.80
N SER A 47 11.02 5.77 -4.88
CA SER A 47 11.44 7.11 -5.31
C SER A 47 10.26 8.02 -5.62
N GLY A 48 9.19 7.51 -6.23
CA GLY A 48 7.96 8.27 -6.47
C GLY A 48 7.26 8.68 -5.18
N PHE A 49 7.15 7.76 -4.21
CA PHE A 49 6.60 8.07 -2.89
C PHE A 49 7.44 9.13 -2.16
N LEU A 50 8.77 8.94 -2.11
CA LEU A 50 9.69 9.90 -1.51
C LEU A 50 9.68 11.24 -2.25
N TYR A 51 9.56 11.24 -3.57
CA TYR A 51 9.45 12.44 -4.38
C TYR A 51 8.25 13.29 -3.95
N TYR A 52 7.05 12.69 -3.91
CA TYR A 52 5.84 13.41 -3.50
C TYR A 52 5.87 13.85 -2.03
N LEU A 53 6.55 13.09 -1.16
CA LEU A 53 6.73 13.44 0.25
C LEU A 53 7.71 14.60 0.46
N LEU A 54 8.83 14.61 -0.27
CA LEU A 54 9.95 15.55 -0.07
C LEU A 54 9.84 16.81 -0.93
N ARG A 55 9.15 16.74 -2.08
CA ARG A 55 8.94 17.88 -2.98
C ARG A 55 8.37 19.12 -2.31
N PRO A 56 7.36 19.05 -1.42
CA PRO A 56 6.87 20.24 -0.70
C PRO A 56 7.97 20.93 0.12
N ILE A 57 8.91 20.15 0.69
CA ILE A 57 10.04 20.65 1.46
C ILE A 57 11.05 21.33 0.52
N VAL A 58 11.37 20.71 -0.63
CA VAL A 58 12.24 21.33 -1.65
C VAL A 58 11.67 22.68 -2.10
N GLN A 59 10.38 22.71 -2.46
CA GLN A 59 9.70 23.93 -2.92
C GLN A 59 9.67 25.01 -1.83
N PHE A 60 9.53 24.63 -0.56
CA PHE A 60 9.60 25.56 0.56
C PHE A 60 11.00 26.19 0.70
N LEU A 61 12.07 25.39 0.54
CA LEU A 61 13.45 25.88 0.57
C LEU A 61 13.78 26.78 -0.64
N GLU A 62 13.27 26.45 -1.82
CA GLU A 62 13.41 27.30 -3.01
C GLU A 62 12.75 28.66 -2.83
N ARG A 63 11.55 28.70 -2.21
CA ARG A 63 10.89 29.97 -1.85
C ARG A 63 11.71 30.83 -0.88
N LYS A 64 12.61 30.21 -0.11
CA LYS A 64 13.60 30.89 0.76
C LYS A 64 14.87 31.31 0.02
N LYS A 65 14.87 31.32 -1.33
CA LYS A 65 15.96 31.72 -2.23
C LYS A 65 17.16 30.74 -2.27
N LEU A 66 17.00 29.50 -1.80
CA LEU A 66 18.02 28.48 -2.01
C LEU A 66 17.93 27.93 -3.43
N ASN A 67 19.08 27.67 -4.06
CA ASN A 67 19.08 27.02 -5.38
C ASN A 67 18.60 25.56 -5.23
N ARG A 68 17.96 25.04 -6.28
CA ARG A 68 17.32 23.71 -6.27
C ARG A 68 18.25 22.58 -5.84
N VAL A 69 19.51 22.63 -6.33
CA VAL A 69 20.51 21.58 -6.03
C VAL A 69 20.88 21.59 -4.55
N LEU A 70 21.09 22.75 -3.94
CA LEU A 70 21.37 22.88 -2.51
C LEU A 70 20.15 22.45 -1.67
N SER A 71 18.93 22.79 -2.10
CA SER A 71 17.71 22.32 -1.44
C SER A 71 17.63 20.79 -1.42
N ILE A 72 17.94 20.13 -2.55
CA ILE A 72 17.97 18.66 -2.63
C ILE A 72 19.08 18.08 -1.74
N LEU A 73 20.29 18.62 -1.78
CA LEU A 73 21.41 18.16 -0.94
C LEU A 73 21.11 18.30 0.56
N LEU A 74 20.51 19.43 0.96
CA LEU A 74 20.13 19.67 2.35
C LEU A 74 19.06 18.67 2.81
N ILE A 75 18.08 18.37 1.95
CA ILE A 75 17.07 17.36 2.24
C ILE A 75 17.68 15.96 2.31
N TYR A 76 18.66 15.64 1.47
CA TYR A 76 19.39 14.36 1.56
C TYR A 76 20.16 14.25 2.86
N LEU A 77 20.81 15.33 3.30
CA LEU A 77 21.48 15.38 4.60
C LEU A 77 20.47 15.18 5.75
N LEU A 78 19.34 15.87 5.71
CA LEU A 78 18.27 15.73 6.70
C LEU A 78 17.72 14.29 6.73
N PHE A 79 17.42 13.73 5.55
CA PHE A 79 16.88 12.38 5.41
C PHE A 79 17.89 11.32 5.86
N ALA A 80 19.17 11.48 5.52
CA ALA A 80 20.24 10.63 6.03
C ALA A 80 20.34 10.72 7.57
N GLY A 81 20.15 11.91 8.14
CA GLY A 81 20.06 12.10 9.59
C GLY A 81 18.89 11.34 10.22
N VAL A 82 17.69 11.46 9.65
CA VAL A 82 16.49 10.73 10.11
C VAL A 82 16.68 9.22 10.00
N ILE A 83 17.24 8.72 8.89
CA ILE A 83 17.57 7.29 8.72
C ILE A 83 18.59 6.86 9.77
N THR A 84 19.63 7.66 10.02
CA THR A 84 20.66 7.34 11.02
C THR A 84 20.05 7.23 12.43
N ILE A 85 19.18 8.18 12.80
CA ILE A 85 18.44 8.12 14.07
C ILE A 85 17.57 6.86 14.12
N PHE A 86 16.86 6.54 13.04
CA PHE A 86 16.06 5.31 12.97
C PHE A 86 16.92 4.05 13.16
N LEU A 87 18.07 3.95 12.47
CA LEU A 87 18.98 2.80 12.54
C LEU A 87 19.63 2.61 13.92
N ILE A 88 19.85 3.70 14.66
CA ILE A 88 20.47 3.64 16.00
C ILE A 88 19.42 3.44 17.10
N VAL A 89 18.27 4.09 17.00
CA VAL A 89 17.28 4.16 18.10
C VAL A 89 16.13 3.18 17.92
N VAL A 90 15.56 3.12 16.71
CA VAL A 90 14.32 2.37 16.46
C VAL A 90 14.61 0.95 15.96
N TRP A 91 15.63 0.80 15.11
CA TRP A 91 15.96 -0.46 14.48
C TRP A 91 16.42 -1.56 15.47
N PRO A 92 17.30 -1.31 16.46
CA PRO A 92 17.72 -2.36 17.38
C PRO A 92 16.57 -2.98 18.20
N PRO A 93 15.68 -2.20 18.86
CA PRO A 93 14.55 -2.79 19.58
C PRO A 93 13.53 -3.42 18.63
N LEU A 94 13.30 -2.86 17.44
CA LEU A 94 12.41 -3.46 16.44
C LEU A 94 12.94 -4.83 15.98
N ARG A 95 14.23 -4.91 15.62
CA ARG A 95 14.89 -6.17 15.23
C ARG A 95 14.83 -7.20 16.35
N LYS A 96 15.07 -6.78 17.59
CA LYS A 96 14.95 -7.67 18.77
C LYS A 96 13.54 -8.23 18.89
N GLN A 97 12.51 -7.37 18.80
CA GLN A 97 11.11 -7.81 18.85
C GLN A 97 10.73 -8.75 17.69
N ILE A 98 11.24 -8.50 16.48
CA ILE A 98 11.07 -9.40 15.32
C ILE A 98 11.63 -10.79 15.61
N ILE A 99 12.88 -10.86 16.06
CA ILE A 99 13.56 -12.14 16.34
C ILE A 99 12.86 -12.89 17.48
N GLU A 100 12.50 -12.18 18.56
CA GLU A 100 11.78 -12.77 19.69
C GLU A 100 10.39 -13.26 19.29
N PHE A 101 9.64 -12.48 18.49
CA PHE A 101 8.35 -12.90 17.96
C PHE A 101 8.50 -14.19 17.13
N MET A 102 9.43 -14.21 16.17
CA MET A 102 9.69 -15.39 15.32
C MET A 102 10.08 -16.62 16.13
N ASN A 103 10.94 -16.46 17.14
CA ASN A 103 11.37 -17.58 18.01
C ASN A 103 10.26 -18.07 18.94
N ASN A 104 9.30 -17.21 19.28
CA ASN A 104 8.19 -17.55 20.18
C ASN A 104 6.95 -18.03 19.43
N VAL A 105 6.86 -17.91 18.10
CA VAL A 105 5.72 -18.43 17.32
C VAL A 105 5.33 -19.87 17.71
N PRO A 106 6.26 -20.85 17.77
CA PRO A 106 5.89 -22.22 18.14
C PRO A 106 5.33 -22.31 19.56
N LYS A 107 5.86 -21.51 20.50
CA LYS A 107 5.38 -21.47 21.89
C LYS A 107 4.02 -20.79 22.00
N MET A 108 3.79 -19.76 21.21
CA MET A 108 2.51 -19.05 21.15
C MET A 108 1.41 -20.01 20.72
N ILE A 109 1.62 -20.81 19.67
CA ILE A 109 0.68 -21.84 19.22
C ILE A 109 0.30 -22.82 20.33
N ASN A 110 1.29 -23.33 21.08
CA ASN A 110 1.05 -24.22 22.21
C ASN A 110 0.30 -23.51 23.36
N GLY A 111 0.63 -22.23 23.61
CA GLY A 111 -0.05 -21.38 24.59
C GLY A 111 -1.51 -21.10 24.26
N LEU A 112 -1.86 -21.01 22.97
CA LEU A 112 -3.25 -20.88 22.52
C LEU A 112 -4.04 -22.14 22.90
N GLN A 113 -3.49 -23.33 22.67
CA GLN A 113 -4.14 -24.60 23.05
C GLN A 113 -4.38 -24.69 24.57
N THR A 114 -3.41 -24.27 25.40
CA THR A 114 -3.59 -24.28 26.86
C THR A 114 -4.63 -23.25 27.32
N GLN A 115 -4.60 -22.02 26.79
CA GLN A 115 -5.60 -21.00 27.12
C GLN A 115 -7.02 -21.44 26.72
N PHE A 116 -7.16 -22.12 25.57
CA PHE A 116 -8.45 -22.67 25.15
C PHE A 116 -8.95 -23.78 26.09
N ASN A 117 -8.06 -24.65 26.57
CA ASN A 117 -8.42 -25.67 27.56
C ASN A 117 -8.82 -25.03 28.90
N ASP A 118 -8.10 -24.01 29.36
CA ASP A 118 -8.41 -23.29 30.60
C ASP A 118 -9.76 -22.54 30.51
N ILE A 119 -10.08 -21.97 29.35
CA ILE A 119 -11.39 -21.33 29.08
C ILE A 119 -12.52 -22.36 29.08
N ARG A 120 -12.29 -23.56 28.54
CA ARG A 120 -13.26 -24.65 28.52
C ARG A 120 -13.55 -25.17 29.92
N ASP A 121 -12.51 -25.31 30.74
CA ASP A 121 -12.60 -25.87 32.08
C ASP A 121 -13.08 -24.82 33.11
N ASN A 122 -13.20 -23.54 32.72
CA ASN A 122 -13.76 -22.48 33.56
C ASN A 122 -15.30 -22.59 33.67
N ARG A 123 -15.77 -22.77 34.91
CA ARG A 123 -17.17 -23.08 35.29
C ARG A 123 -18.22 -22.10 34.72
N TYR A 124 -17.86 -20.83 34.48
CA TYR A 124 -18.78 -19.81 33.96
C TYR A 124 -18.94 -19.81 32.43
N LEU A 125 -17.96 -20.33 31.68
CA LEU A 125 -17.98 -20.38 30.21
C LEU A 125 -18.39 -21.75 29.67
N SER A 126 -18.35 -22.79 30.50
CA SER A 126 -18.81 -24.15 30.17
C SER A 126 -20.24 -24.26 29.61
N MET A 127 -21.13 -23.30 29.93
CA MET A 127 -22.50 -23.26 29.39
C MET A 127 -22.57 -22.78 27.93
N VAL A 128 -21.57 -22.05 27.44
CA VAL A 128 -21.46 -21.58 26.04
C VAL A 128 -20.52 -22.48 25.23
N THR A 129 -19.55 -23.13 25.90
CA THR A 129 -18.47 -23.89 25.25
C THR A 129 -18.68 -25.41 25.20
N ASN A 130 -19.69 -25.97 25.86
CA ASN A 130 -19.97 -27.41 25.82
C ASN A 130 -20.41 -27.92 24.43
N GLU A 131 -20.84 -27.03 23.52
CA GLU A 131 -21.13 -27.37 22.12
C GLU A 131 -19.97 -27.09 21.16
N THR A 132 -18.84 -26.55 21.65
CA THR A 132 -17.68 -26.29 20.80
C THR A 132 -17.01 -27.62 20.43
N SER A 133 -17.34 -28.15 19.26
CA SER A 133 -16.83 -29.44 18.80
C SER A 133 -15.30 -29.44 18.71
N PRO A 134 -14.62 -30.58 18.98
CA PRO A 134 -13.18 -30.73 18.74
C PRO A 134 -12.75 -30.31 17.32
N GLU A 135 -13.65 -30.42 16.34
CA GLU A 135 -13.45 -29.95 14.97
C GLU A 135 -13.33 -28.43 14.85
N LEU A 136 -14.15 -27.64 15.57
CA LEU A 136 -14.03 -26.18 15.55
C LEU A 136 -12.67 -25.76 16.13
N MET A 137 -12.23 -26.42 17.20
CA MET A 137 -10.94 -26.14 17.84
C MET A 137 -9.76 -26.48 16.94
N SER A 138 -9.81 -27.63 16.25
CA SER A 138 -8.83 -28.01 15.25
C SER A 138 -8.74 -26.98 14.13
N LYS A 139 -9.89 -26.52 13.60
CA LYS A 139 -9.94 -25.50 12.54
C LYS A 139 -9.39 -24.16 13.01
N VAL A 140 -9.76 -23.70 14.21
CA VAL A 140 -9.24 -22.45 14.78
C VAL A 140 -7.72 -22.52 14.91
N THR A 141 -7.19 -23.64 15.44
CA THR A 141 -5.74 -23.85 15.58
C THR A 141 -5.05 -23.89 14.22
N GLU A 142 -5.64 -24.55 13.22
CA GLU A 142 -5.12 -24.60 11.85
C GLU A 142 -5.04 -23.20 11.21
N TYR A 143 -6.13 -22.41 11.28
CA TYR A 143 -6.12 -21.03 10.77
C TYR A 143 -5.10 -20.15 11.50
N LEU A 144 -4.96 -20.31 12.80
CA LEU A 144 -3.96 -19.57 13.59
C LEU A 144 -2.54 -19.96 13.16
N ASN A 145 -2.26 -21.25 12.96
CA ASN A 145 -0.98 -21.73 12.45
C ASN A 145 -0.68 -21.16 11.06
N SER A 146 -1.63 -21.24 10.13
CA SER A 146 -1.46 -20.66 8.80
C SER A 146 -1.24 -19.15 8.84
N ALA A 147 -1.96 -18.41 9.71
CA ALA A 147 -1.76 -16.98 9.88
C ALA A 147 -0.37 -16.67 10.45
N MET A 148 0.08 -17.41 11.47
CA MET A 148 1.40 -17.21 12.07
C MET A 148 2.54 -17.60 11.11
N GLU A 149 2.40 -18.67 10.36
CA GLU A 149 3.33 -19.07 9.31
C GLU A 149 3.43 -17.99 8.23
N ALA A 150 2.29 -17.49 7.73
CA ALA A 150 2.25 -16.40 6.76
C ALA A 150 2.97 -15.16 7.29
N ILE A 151 2.64 -14.72 8.51
CA ILE A 151 3.29 -13.58 9.18
C ILE A 151 4.80 -13.82 9.30
N SER A 152 5.23 -14.99 9.76
CA SER A 152 6.65 -15.33 9.92
C SER A 152 7.40 -15.33 8.58
N GLY A 153 6.76 -15.85 7.52
CA GLY A 153 7.27 -15.82 6.16
C GLY A 153 7.47 -14.38 5.68
N TYR A 154 6.45 -13.52 5.82
CA TYR A 154 6.55 -12.11 5.47
C TYR A 154 7.63 -11.38 6.27
N LEU A 155 7.74 -11.60 7.58
CA LEU A 155 8.81 -10.99 8.40
C LEU A 155 10.19 -11.48 7.97
N SER A 156 10.35 -12.75 7.62
CA SER A 156 11.60 -13.30 7.09
C SER A 156 11.98 -12.66 5.75
N HIS A 157 11.00 -12.41 4.88
CA HIS A 157 11.20 -11.71 3.63
C HIS A 157 11.57 -10.24 3.85
N VAL A 158 11.01 -9.56 4.86
CA VAL A 158 11.44 -8.20 5.24
C VAL A 158 12.91 -8.20 5.67
N VAL A 159 13.33 -9.16 6.49
CA VAL A 159 14.73 -9.28 6.92
C VAL A 159 15.65 -9.60 5.72
N THR A 160 15.22 -10.47 4.82
CA THR A 160 16.01 -10.86 3.63
C THR A 160 16.08 -9.72 2.59
N PHE A 161 15.00 -8.98 2.40
CA PHE A 161 14.93 -7.80 1.52
C PHE A 161 15.92 -6.72 1.97
N LEU A 162 16.17 -6.61 3.28
CA LEU A 162 17.19 -5.71 3.83
C LEU A 162 18.62 -6.20 3.59
N ASN A 163 18.85 -7.48 3.30
CA ASN A 163 20.16 -7.99 2.91
C ASN A 163 20.43 -7.75 1.41
N ASP A 164 19.41 -7.82 0.55
CA ASP A 164 19.50 -7.50 -0.89
C ASP A 164 19.37 -6.00 -1.21
N PHE A 165 19.47 -5.15 -0.18
CA PHE A 165 19.15 -3.73 -0.20
C PHE A 165 20.12 -2.86 -1.03
N VAL A 166 21.21 -3.43 -1.53
CA VAL A 166 22.25 -2.72 -2.31
C VAL A 166 21.67 -2.04 -3.55
N ILE A 167 20.80 -2.74 -4.31
CA ILE A 167 20.19 -2.20 -5.53
C ILE A 167 19.24 -1.04 -5.19
N VAL A 168 18.45 -1.18 -4.12
CA VAL A 168 17.49 -0.16 -3.69
C VAL A 168 18.22 1.09 -3.19
N VAL A 169 19.24 0.93 -2.33
CA VAL A 169 20.05 2.05 -1.80
C VAL A 169 20.82 2.77 -2.89
N GLY A 170 21.34 2.05 -3.89
CA GLY A 170 22.00 2.67 -5.02
C GLY A 170 21.03 3.42 -5.93
N THR A 171 19.90 2.80 -6.26
CA THR A 171 19.01 3.29 -7.32
C THR A 171 18.03 4.36 -6.83
N VAL A 172 17.45 4.21 -5.63
CA VAL A 172 16.41 5.11 -5.11
C VAL A 172 16.88 6.55 -4.98
N PRO A 173 18.05 6.86 -4.39
CA PRO A 173 18.55 8.23 -4.30
C PRO A 173 18.83 8.83 -5.67
N ILE A 174 19.33 8.05 -6.62
CA ILE A 174 19.60 8.54 -7.97
C ILE A 174 18.29 8.92 -8.66
N LEU A 175 17.30 8.02 -8.69
CA LEU A 175 16.00 8.29 -9.27
C LEU A 175 15.31 9.48 -8.59
N LEU A 176 15.33 9.52 -7.26
CA LEU A 176 14.76 10.61 -6.48
C LEU A 176 15.43 11.95 -6.81
N TYR A 177 16.75 11.98 -6.99
CA TYR A 177 17.49 13.19 -7.33
C TYR A 177 17.02 13.75 -8.66
N TYR A 178 16.94 12.90 -9.70
CA TYR A 178 16.47 13.33 -11.02
C TYR A 178 15.00 13.74 -11.00
N MET A 179 14.12 12.99 -10.31
CA MET A 179 12.70 13.36 -10.16
C MET A 179 12.56 14.73 -9.48
N LEU A 180 13.29 14.98 -8.39
CA LEU A 180 13.26 16.27 -7.69
C LEU A 180 13.92 17.39 -8.49
N LYS A 181 14.97 17.11 -9.27
CA LYS A 181 15.67 18.12 -10.07
C LYS A 181 14.88 18.52 -11.32
N GLU A 182 14.20 17.57 -11.94
CA GLU A 182 13.53 17.75 -13.24
C GLU A 182 12.00 17.87 -13.17
N ASP A 183 11.42 17.92 -11.97
CA ASP A 183 9.99 18.16 -11.69
C ASP A 183 9.29 19.12 -12.68
N GLU A 184 9.85 20.32 -12.89
CA GLU A 184 9.28 21.35 -13.74
C GLU A 184 9.30 21.00 -15.24
N ARG A 185 10.17 20.06 -15.65
CA ARG A 185 10.33 19.63 -17.05
C ARG A 185 9.37 18.50 -17.43
N VAL A 186 8.91 17.70 -16.46
CA VAL A 186 8.07 16.52 -16.70
C VAL A 186 6.73 16.92 -17.32
N THR A 187 6.04 17.91 -16.75
CA THR A 187 4.72 18.32 -17.25
C THR A 187 4.77 18.86 -18.69
N PRO A 188 5.65 19.82 -19.05
CA PRO A 188 5.78 20.27 -20.43
C PRO A 188 6.16 19.15 -21.41
N MET A 189 6.99 18.19 -20.99
CA MET A 189 7.39 17.06 -21.82
C MET A 189 6.18 16.18 -22.16
N LEU A 190 5.37 15.82 -21.16
CA LEU A 190 4.15 15.02 -21.35
C LEU A 190 3.11 15.76 -22.21
N VAL A 191 2.93 17.07 -21.98
CA VAL A 191 2.00 17.89 -22.78
C VAL A 191 2.43 17.99 -24.24
N ARG A 192 3.73 18.01 -24.54
CA ARG A 192 4.23 18.07 -25.92
C ARG A 192 3.95 16.80 -26.72
N MET A 193 3.79 15.65 -26.06
CA MET A 193 3.41 14.38 -26.69
C MET A 193 1.95 14.37 -27.15
N LEU A 194 1.12 15.28 -26.65
CA LEU A 194 -0.28 15.40 -27.03
C LEU A 194 -0.45 16.26 -28.30
N PRO A 195 -1.47 15.95 -29.14
CA PRO A 195 -1.85 16.80 -30.26
C PRO A 195 -2.12 18.23 -29.81
N SER A 196 -1.78 19.22 -30.64
CA SER A 196 -1.88 20.66 -30.33
C SER A 196 -3.23 21.06 -29.74
N ARG A 197 -4.33 20.50 -30.28
CA ARG A 197 -5.71 20.73 -29.84
C ARG A 197 -5.96 20.37 -28.38
N TYR A 198 -5.32 19.31 -27.86
CA TYR A 198 -5.58 18.80 -26.50
C TYR A 198 -4.52 19.23 -25.47
N ARG A 199 -3.53 20.03 -25.84
CA ARG A 199 -2.41 20.39 -24.93
C ARG A 199 -2.88 21.10 -23.66
N ARG A 200 -3.85 22.02 -23.76
CA ARG A 200 -4.37 22.76 -22.60
C ARG A 200 -5.10 21.82 -21.63
N ASP A 201 -5.96 20.95 -22.14
CA ASP A 201 -6.68 19.98 -21.30
C ASP A 201 -5.77 18.90 -20.74
N GLY A 202 -4.79 18.43 -21.52
CA GLY A 202 -3.77 17.50 -21.06
C GLY A 202 -2.94 18.06 -19.91
N ALA A 203 -2.54 19.34 -20.00
CA ALA A 203 -1.84 20.01 -18.91
C ALA A 203 -2.69 20.05 -17.62
N ASN A 204 -4.00 20.32 -17.76
CA ASN A 204 -4.92 20.29 -16.62
C ASN A 204 -5.04 18.89 -16.00
N VAL A 205 -5.12 17.84 -16.82
CA VAL A 205 -5.17 16.44 -16.36
C VAL A 205 -3.90 16.06 -15.59
N ILE A 206 -2.74 16.39 -16.14
CA ILE A 206 -1.44 16.10 -15.50
C ILE A 206 -1.36 16.84 -14.16
N HIS A 207 -1.79 18.10 -14.11
CA HIS A 207 -1.79 18.87 -12.87
C HIS A 207 -2.77 18.32 -11.82
N GLU A 208 -3.94 17.84 -12.23
CA GLU A 208 -4.93 17.22 -11.35
C GLU A 208 -4.40 15.89 -10.77
N ILE A 209 -3.76 15.06 -11.61
CA ILE A 209 -3.06 13.84 -11.18
C ILE A 209 -1.95 14.17 -10.18
N ASP A 210 -1.11 15.16 -10.48
CA ASP A 210 0.00 15.56 -9.64
C ASP A 210 -0.45 16.04 -8.26
N ASN A 211 -1.50 16.86 -8.20
CA ASN A 211 -2.10 17.31 -6.94
C ASN A 211 -2.74 16.15 -6.15
N MET A 212 -3.41 15.23 -6.84
CA MET A 212 -4.00 14.03 -6.23
C MET A 212 -2.92 13.14 -5.61
N LEU A 213 -1.85 12.83 -6.35
CA LEU A 213 -0.74 12.00 -5.87
C LEU A 213 -0.02 12.65 -4.70
N LYS A 214 0.24 13.97 -4.79
CA LYS A 214 0.84 14.75 -3.71
C LYS A 214 0.02 14.66 -2.42
N GLY A 215 -1.29 14.89 -2.49
CA GLY A 215 -2.19 14.83 -1.34
C GLY A 215 -2.31 13.41 -0.78
N PHE A 216 -2.48 12.42 -1.65
CA PHE A 216 -2.61 11.01 -1.27
C PHE A 216 -1.36 10.47 -0.56
N ILE A 217 -0.18 10.64 -1.17
CA ILE A 217 1.07 10.07 -0.65
C ILE A 217 1.48 10.75 0.66
N ALA A 218 1.48 12.09 0.69
CA ALA A 218 1.82 12.83 1.90
C ALA A 218 0.83 12.50 3.02
N GLY A 219 -0.46 12.44 2.69
CA GLY A 219 -1.49 12.10 3.66
C GLY A 219 -1.34 10.69 4.22
N ARG A 220 -1.08 9.70 3.36
CA ARG A 220 -0.90 8.31 3.79
C ARG A 220 0.30 8.13 4.68
N MET A 221 1.41 8.81 4.38
CA MET A 221 2.61 8.79 5.22
C MET A 221 2.35 9.39 6.60
N ILE A 222 1.72 10.58 6.67
CA ILE A 222 1.41 11.24 7.94
C ILE A 222 0.41 10.41 8.76
N SER A 223 -0.67 9.92 8.14
CA SER A 223 -1.63 9.00 8.76
C SER A 223 -0.95 7.76 9.34
N ALA A 224 -0.09 7.09 8.56
CA ALA A 224 0.60 5.88 9.00
C ALA A 224 1.55 6.14 10.17
N MET A 225 2.31 7.24 10.14
CA MET A 225 3.21 7.61 11.23
C MET A 225 2.46 7.94 12.52
N LEU A 226 1.36 8.70 12.43
CA LEU A 226 0.52 9.02 13.59
C LEU A 226 -0.14 7.75 14.16
N LEU A 227 -0.67 6.88 13.30
CA LEU A 227 -1.25 5.62 13.74
C LEU A 227 -0.21 4.71 14.41
N ALA A 228 1.00 4.61 13.85
CA ALA A 228 2.11 3.86 14.46
C ALA A 228 2.41 4.40 15.86
N PHE A 229 2.54 5.72 15.98
CA PHE A 229 2.88 6.37 17.25
C PHE A 229 1.80 6.16 18.32
N MET A 230 0.52 6.39 17.97
CA MET A 230 -0.61 6.17 18.88
C MET A 230 -0.71 4.70 19.30
N SER A 231 -0.58 3.77 18.35
CA SER A 231 -0.65 2.34 18.62
C SER A 231 0.53 1.88 19.49
N PHE A 232 1.74 2.38 19.23
CA PHE A 232 2.92 2.08 20.04
C PHE A 232 2.73 2.51 21.49
N ILE A 233 2.28 3.75 21.72
CA ILE A 233 2.01 4.26 23.07
C ILE A 233 0.91 3.42 23.73
N GLY A 234 -0.19 3.16 23.02
CA GLY A 234 -1.29 2.34 23.51
C GLY A 234 -0.83 0.95 23.96
N PHE A 235 -0.13 0.22 23.09
CA PHE A 235 0.40 -1.12 23.36
C PHE A 235 1.44 -1.12 24.47
N TRP A 236 2.30 -0.11 24.52
CA TRP A 236 3.29 0.04 25.59
C TRP A 236 2.63 0.28 26.95
N MET A 237 1.61 1.14 27.02
CA MET A 237 0.89 1.45 28.28
C MET A 237 0.16 0.23 28.86
N ILE A 238 -0.45 -0.59 28.00
CA ILE A 238 -1.16 -1.81 28.46
C ILE A 238 -0.20 -2.98 28.73
N GLY A 239 1.09 -2.83 28.45
CA GLY A 239 2.10 -3.88 28.67
C GLY A 239 2.07 -5.01 27.64
N LEU A 240 1.62 -4.74 26.41
CA LEU A 240 1.59 -5.74 25.34
C LEU A 240 3.01 -6.11 24.90
N PRO A 241 3.32 -7.41 24.74
CA PRO A 241 4.58 -7.83 24.13
C PRO A 241 4.71 -7.29 22.71
N TYR A 242 5.95 -6.97 22.32
CA TYR A 242 6.29 -6.50 20.98
C TYR A 242 5.55 -5.21 20.53
N PRO A 243 5.41 -4.18 21.38
CA PRO A 243 4.55 -3.03 21.08
C PRO A 243 5.03 -2.22 19.88
N LEU A 244 6.35 -2.14 19.66
CA LEU A 244 6.93 -1.42 18.53
C LEU A 244 6.73 -2.19 17.23
N LEU A 245 6.98 -3.49 17.24
CA LEU A 245 6.75 -4.38 16.09
C LEU A 245 5.29 -4.32 15.64
N LEU A 246 4.36 -4.51 16.58
CA LEU A 246 2.93 -4.53 16.29
C LEU A 246 2.43 -3.17 15.78
N ALA A 247 2.92 -2.07 16.33
CA ALA A 247 2.61 -0.74 15.84
C ALA A 247 3.13 -0.49 14.41
N VAL A 248 4.36 -0.92 14.10
CA VAL A 248 4.94 -0.81 12.75
C VAL A 248 4.16 -1.67 11.76
N VAL A 249 3.82 -2.92 12.11
CA VAL A 249 3.02 -3.81 11.26
C VAL A 249 1.64 -3.22 11.01
N GLY A 250 0.97 -2.70 12.05
CA GLY A 250 -0.31 -2.01 11.90
C GLY A 250 -0.23 -0.78 10.98
N ALA A 251 0.85 -0.01 11.08
CA ALA A 251 1.07 1.15 10.21
C ALA A 251 1.35 0.76 8.75
N LEU A 252 2.09 -0.33 8.51
CA LEU A 252 2.32 -0.87 7.16
C LEU A 252 1.01 -1.35 6.52
N PHE A 253 0.20 -2.11 7.26
CA PHE A 253 -1.11 -2.54 6.76
C PHE A 253 -2.06 -1.36 6.57
N ASN A 254 -1.93 -0.30 7.37
CA ASN A 254 -2.59 0.98 7.12
C ASN A 254 -2.05 1.69 5.87
N PHE A 255 -1.43 1.04 4.89
CA PHE A 255 -1.41 1.56 3.52
C PHE A 255 -2.59 1.04 2.70
N ILE A 256 -3.17 -0.10 3.07
CA ILE A 256 -4.29 -0.79 2.42
C ILE A 256 -5.62 -0.33 3.04
N PRO A 257 -6.47 0.46 2.37
CA PRO A 257 -7.70 0.96 2.99
C PRO A 257 -8.72 -0.14 3.27
N TYR A 258 -9.57 0.09 4.28
CA TYR A 258 -10.57 -0.84 4.84
C TYR A 258 -10.00 -2.11 5.47
N PHE A 259 -9.06 -2.80 4.81
CA PHE A 259 -8.43 -4.02 5.32
C PHE A 259 -7.26 -3.73 6.26
N GLY A 260 -6.60 -2.58 6.13
CA GLY A 260 -5.39 -2.27 6.89
C GLY A 260 -5.55 -2.33 8.39
N ALA A 261 -6.68 -1.81 8.89
CA ALA A 261 -7.04 -1.88 10.31
C ALA A 261 -7.23 -3.33 10.77
N LEU A 262 -7.94 -4.14 9.98
CA LEU A 262 -8.21 -5.53 10.30
C LEU A 262 -6.93 -6.37 10.24
N LEU A 263 -6.18 -6.28 9.14
CA LEU A 263 -4.92 -6.98 8.93
C LEU A 263 -3.88 -6.60 9.98
N GLY A 264 -3.81 -5.31 10.36
CA GLY A 264 -2.96 -4.82 11.43
C GLY A 264 -3.38 -5.30 12.82
N ALA A 265 -4.68 -5.48 13.07
CA ALA A 265 -5.18 -5.94 14.37
C ALA A 265 -4.97 -7.43 14.62
N ILE A 266 -4.96 -8.27 13.56
CA ILE A 266 -4.76 -9.73 13.68
C ILE A 266 -3.53 -10.10 14.53
N PRO A 267 -2.30 -9.67 14.20
CA PRO A 267 -1.13 -10.04 15.00
C PRO A 267 -1.20 -9.49 16.43
N CYS A 268 -1.82 -8.31 16.63
CA CYS A 268 -1.99 -7.73 17.95
C CYS A 268 -2.90 -8.57 18.84
N VAL A 269 -4.03 -9.05 18.29
CA VAL A 269 -4.99 -9.89 19.00
C VAL A 269 -4.40 -11.27 19.29
N ILE A 270 -3.67 -11.86 18.34
CA ILE A 270 -2.97 -13.13 18.55
C ILE A 270 -1.99 -13.00 19.71
N VAL A 271 -1.11 -11.98 19.69
CA VAL A 271 -0.16 -11.73 20.78
C VAL A 271 -0.89 -11.50 22.10
N ALA A 272 -1.95 -10.70 22.13
CA ALA A 272 -2.72 -10.43 23.34
C ALA A 272 -3.34 -11.70 23.94
N PHE A 273 -3.90 -12.57 23.10
CA PHE A 273 -4.54 -13.81 23.56
C PHE A 273 -3.54 -14.77 24.20
N THR A 274 -2.27 -14.78 23.74
CA THR A 274 -1.21 -15.57 24.40
C THR A 274 -0.85 -15.06 25.80
N VAL A 275 -1.17 -13.80 26.12
CA VAL A 275 -1.00 -13.22 27.46
C VAL A 275 -2.23 -13.53 28.32
N SER A 276 -3.42 -13.09 27.88
CA SER A 276 -4.69 -13.39 28.52
C SER A 276 -5.89 -12.93 27.67
N PRO A 277 -7.09 -13.49 27.87
CA PRO A 277 -8.32 -12.98 27.24
C PRO A 277 -8.64 -11.52 27.63
N THR A 278 -8.29 -11.09 28.83
CA THR A 278 -8.48 -9.70 29.27
C THR A 278 -7.56 -8.73 28.52
N MET A 279 -6.36 -9.17 28.15
CA MET A 279 -5.43 -8.38 27.36
C MET A 279 -5.98 -8.10 25.95
N VAL A 280 -6.73 -9.05 25.38
CA VAL A 280 -7.40 -8.89 24.08
C VAL A 280 -8.38 -7.72 24.10
N LEU A 281 -9.16 -7.58 25.19
CA LEU A 281 -10.09 -6.46 25.34
C LEU A 281 -9.35 -5.12 25.34
N TRP A 282 -8.23 -5.02 26.07
CA TRP A 282 -7.41 -3.81 26.09
C TRP A 282 -6.80 -3.49 24.73
N VAL A 283 -6.32 -4.49 24.00
CA VAL A 283 -5.82 -4.30 22.63
C VAL A 283 -6.92 -3.82 21.70
N ILE A 284 -8.12 -4.39 21.77
CA ILE A 284 -9.28 -3.93 20.97
C ILE A 284 -9.58 -2.47 21.29
N VAL A 285 -9.60 -2.08 22.57
CA VAL A 285 -9.82 -0.68 22.97
C VAL A 285 -8.75 0.23 22.37
N VAL A 286 -7.47 -0.12 22.50
CA VAL A 286 -6.36 0.67 21.92
C VAL A 286 -6.50 0.81 20.40
N VAL A 287 -6.75 -0.29 19.69
CA VAL A 287 -6.91 -0.29 18.24
C VAL A 287 -8.12 0.56 17.83
N VAL A 288 -9.27 0.37 18.48
CA VAL A 288 -10.49 1.15 18.19
C VAL A 288 -10.24 2.64 18.45
N VAL A 289 -9.64 3.02 19.57
CA VAL A 289 -9.34 4.43 19.88
C VAL A 289 -8.39 5.02 18.83
N ALA A 290 -7.30 4.32 18.50
CA ALA A 290 -6.34 4.78 17.51
C ALA A 290 -6.98 4.94 16.12
N GLN A 291 -7.83 3.98 15.71
CA GLN A 291 -8.58 4.03 14.45
C GLN A 291 -9.63 5.14 14.43
N GLN A 292 -10.32 5.39 15.54
CA GLN A 292 -11.30 6.47 15.63
C GLN A 292 -10.63 7.84 15.55
N ILE A 293 -9.47 8.01 16.17
CA ILE A 293 -8.67 9.23 16.03
C ILE A 293 -8.17 9.38 14.59
N GLU A 294 -7.65 8.30 13.98
CA GLU A 294 -7.16 8.31 12.61
C GLU A 294 -8.29 8.65 11.61
N GLY A 295 -9.40 7.93 11.67
CA GLY A 295 -10.49 8.04 10.70
C GLY A 295 -11.35 9.29 10.88
N ASN A 296 -11.61 9.74 12.11
CA ASN A 296 -12.55 10.85 12.35
C ASN A 296 -11.87 12.19 12.63
N LEU A 297 -10.64 12.20 13.12
CA LEU A 297 -9.91 13.44 13.39
C LEU A 297 -8.85 13.67 12.32
N ILE A 298 -7.91 12.74 12.17
CA ILE A 298 -6.72 12.93 11.33
C ILE A 298 -7.10 12.95 9.84
N SER A 299 -7.86 11.95 9.38
CA SER A 299 -8.19 11.75 7.97
C SER A 299 -8.92 12.95 7.34
N PRO A 300 -9.92 13.58 7.97
CA PRO A 300 -10.55 14.79 7.42
C PRO A 300 -9.58 15.98 7.22
N TYR A 301 -8.65 16.20 8.16
CA TYR A 301 -7.64 17.27 8.03
C TYR A 301 -6.61 16.96 6.94
N ILE A 302 -6.29 15.69 6.73
CA ILE A 302 -5.26 15.26 5.79
C ILE A 302 -5.79 15.13 4.36
N TYR A 303 -6.89 14.39 4.16
CA TYR A 303 -7.39 14.03 2.83
C TYR A 303 -8.47 14.98 2.30
N GLY A 304 -9.05 15.83 3.16
CA GLY A 304 -10.09 16.79 2.75
C GLY A 304 -11.27 16.13 2.01
N LYS A 305 -11.72 16.73 0.89
CA LYS A 305 -12.82 16.23 0.04
C LYS A 305 -12.37 15.27 -1.09
N THR A 306 -11.12 14.80 -1.07
CA THR A 306 -10.39 14.53 -2.32
C THR A 306 -10.45 13.09 -2.82
N ILE A 307 -10.96 12.13 -2.03
CA ILE A 307 -10.97 10.71 -2.41
C ILE A 307 -12.39 10.14 -2.29
N ASN A 308 -13.22 10.41 -3.31
CA ASN A 308 -14.52 9.76 -3.46
C ASN A 308 -14.36 8.47 -4.29
N ILE A 309 -13.96 7.40 -3.61
CA ILE A 309 -13.97 6.03 -4.16
C ILE A 309 -15.01 5.23 -3.39
N HIS A 310 -15.90 4.55 -4.10
CA HIS A 310 -16.88 3.69 -3.46
C HIS A 310 -16.15 2.52 -2.76
N PRO A 311 -16.50 2.14 -1.51
CA PRO A 311 -15.79 1.09 -0.77
C PRO A 311 -15.67 -0.23 -1.56
N LEU A 312 -16.74 -0.63 -2.26
CA LEU A 312 -16.73 -1.81 -3.12
C LEU A 312 -15.66 -1.75 -4.21
N THR A 313 -15.46 -0.58 -4.85
CA THR A 313 -14.42 -0.41 -5.87
C THR A 313 -13.04 -0.61 -5.26
N THR A 314 -12.82 -0.07 -4.05
CA THR A 314 -11.56 -0.28 -3.33
C THR A 314 -11.32 -1.76 -3.04
N ILE A 315 -12.34 -2.50 -2.59
CA ILE A 315 -12.23 -3.94 -2.34
C ILE A 315 -11.82 -4.69 -3.61
N VAL A 316 -12.52 -4.45 -4.73
CA VAL A 316 -12.21 -5.11 -6.01
C VAL A 316 -10.80 -4.77 -6.49
N LEU A 317 -10.40 -3.50 -6.41
CA LEU A 317 -9.06 -3.07 -6.80
C LEU A 317 -7.96 -3.75 -5.97
N LEU A 318 -8.18 -3.89 -4.66
CA LEU A 318 -7.21 -4.52 -3.76
C LEU A 318 -7.08 -6.02 -4.02
N LEU A 319 -8.19 -6.71 -4.28
CA LEU A 319 -8.16 -8.14 -4.61
C LEU A 319 -7.40 -8.39 -5.91
N VAL A 320 -7.71 -7.60 -6.96
CA VAL A 320 -7.03 -7.71 -8.25
C VAL A 320 -5.54 -7.34 -8.11
N ALA A 321 -5.23 -6.17 -7.54
CA ALA A 321 -3.84 -5.72 -7.45
C ALA A 321 -3.00 -6.57 -6.50
N GLY A 322 -3.62 -7.16 -5.48
CA GLY A 322 -2.98 -8.12 -4.57
C GLY A 322 -2.52 -9.38 -5.27
N ASP A 323 -3.33 -9.91 -6.18
CA ASP A 323 -2.98 -11.11 -6.97
C ASP A 323 -1.84 -10.81 -7.97
N PHE A 324 -1.89 -9.66 -8.65
CA PHE A 324 -0.87 -9.28 -9.65
C PHE A 324 0.47 -8.84 -9.06
N GLY A 325 0.44 -8.06 -7.98
CA GLY A 325 1.60 -7.31 -7.48
C GLY A 325 1.86 -7.46 -5.98
N GLY A 326 1.15 -8.36 -5.30
CA GLY A 326 1.23 -8.54 -3.85
C GLY A 326 0.95 -7.25 -3.09
N ILE A 327 1.69 -7.04 -2.00
CA ILE A 327 1.56 -5.84 -1.14
C ILE A 327 1.84 -4.56 -1.94
N LEU A 328 2.83 -4.56 -2.82
CA LEU A 328 3.14 -3.38 -3.65
C LEU A 328 2.00 -3.05 -4.61
N GLY A 329 1.38 -4.07 -5.22
CA GLY A 329 0.19 -3.92 -6.03
C GLY A 329 -0.97 -3.29 -5.23
N MET A 330 -1.23 -3.79 -4.03
CA MET A 330 -2.28 -3.24 -3.14
C MET A 330 -2.03 -1.77 -2.77
N ILE A 331 -0.77 -1.38 -2.50
CA ILE A 331 -0.40 0.00 -2.19
C ILE A 331 -0.61 0.93 -3.41
N LEU A 332 -0.26 0.44 -4.61
CA LEU A 332 -0.36 1.20 -5.86
C LEU A 332 -1.77 1.22 -6.45
N ALA A 333 -2.64 0.31 -6.03
CA ALA A 333 -3.98 0.13 -6.60
C ALA A 333 -4.79 1.44 -6.64
N ILE A 334 -4.77 2.19 -5.54
CA ILE A 334 -5.56 3.42 -5.40
C ILE A 334 -4.96 4.59 -6.19
N PRO A 335 -3.66 4.92 -6.07
CA PRO A 335 -3.02 5.90 -6.94
C PRO A 335 -3.29 5.65 -8.42
N VAL A 336 -3.08 4.40 -8.87
CA VAL A 336 -3.27 4.02 -10.27
C VAL A 336 -4.73 4.17 -10.68
N TYR A 337 -5.67 3.67 -9.87
CA TYR A 337 -7.09 3.83 -10.15
C TYR A 337 -7.50 5.31 -10.23
N MET A 338 -7.04 6.15 -9.31
CA MET A 338 -7.38 7.58 -9.31
C MET A 338 -6.81 8.29 -10.53
N MET A 339 -5.59 7.96 -10.96
CA MET A 339 -5.02 8.46 -12.21
C MET A 339 -5.88 8.09 -13.41
N LEU A 340 -6.25 6.81 -13.53
CA LEU A 340 -7.11 6.31 -14.59
C LEU A 340 -8.49 6.98 -14.57
N LYS A 341 -9.08 7.13 -13.39
CA LYS A 341 -10.38 7.80 -13.20
C LYS A 341 -10.33 9.24 -13.69
N ILE A 342 -9.29 10.00 -13.34
CA ILE A 342 -9.12 11.39 -13.80
C ILE A 342 -9.01 11.45 -15.33
N ILE A 343 -8.18 10.58 -15.92
CA ILE A 343 -7.99 10.51 -17.37
C ILE A 343 -9.31 10.19 -18.08
N VAL A 344 -10.02 9.14 -17.63
CA VAL A 344 -11.28 8.69 -18.25
C VAL A 344 -12.38 9.74 -18.14
N LEU A 345 -12.57 10.34 -16.97
CA LEU A 345 -13.60 11.37 -16.77
C LEU A 345 -13.33 12.60 -17.63
N LYS A 346 -12.08 13.05 -17.73
CA LYS A 346 -11.73 14.18 -18.57
C LYS A 346 -11.87 13.85 -20.06
N ALA A 347 -11.39 12.67 -20.49
CA ALA A 347 -11.53 12.22 -21.87
C ALA A 347 -13.01 12.13 -22.29
N HIS A 348 -13.86 11.56 -21.44
CA HIS A 348 -15.31 11.53 -21.65
C HIS A 348 -15.89 12.93 -21.76
N LYS A 349 -15.53 13.86 -20.87
CA LYS A 349 -16.01 15.24 -20.92
C LYS A 349 -15.62 15.95 -22.23
N LEU A 350 -14.39 15.73 -22.72
CA LEU A 350 -13.92 16.29 -23.99
C LEU A 350 -14.68 15.72 -25.18
N TYR A 351 -14.87 14.39 -25.22
CA TYR A 351 -15.61 13.73 -26.28
C TYR A 351 -17.06 14.22 -26.40
N PHE A 352 -17.74 14.42 -25.27
CA PHE A 352 -19.11 14.94 -25.26
C PHE A 352 -19.18 16.43 -25.60
N ALA A 353 -18.21 17.24 -25.19
CA ALA A 353 -18.15 18.65 -25.56
C ALA A 353 -18.02 18.82 -27.08
N GLU A 354 -17.12 18.05 -27.70
CA GLU A 354 -16.90 18.05 -29.15
C GLU A 354 -18.16 17.63 -29.91
N LYS A 355 -18.83 16.56 -29.46
CA LYS A 355 -20.07 16.10 -30.09
C LYS A 355 -21.23 17.10 -29.98
N MET A 356 -21.28 17.89 -28.91
CA MET A 356 -22.31 18.93 -28.74
C MET A 356 -22.05 20.13 -29.64
N GLU A 357 -20.78 20.50 -29.85
CA GLU A 357 -20.35 21.57 -30.76
C GLU A 357 -20.73 21.23 -32.21
N ASP A 358 -20.46 20.00 -32.64
CA ASP A 358 -20.87 19.47 -33.96
C ASP A 358 -22.40 19.50 -34.17
N LEU A 359 -23.19 19.24 -33.12
CA LEU A 359 -24.67 19.26 -33.17
C LEU A 359 -25.25 20.69 -33.22
N THR A 360 -24.54 21.67 -32.66
CA THR A 360 -24.94 23.08 -32.72
C THR A 360 -24.54 23.76 -34.03
N GLU A 361 -23.44 23.35 -34.66
CA GLU A 361 -23.02 23.88 -35.97
C GLU A 361 -23.75 23.22 -37.15
N SER A 362 -24.33 22.03 -36.98
CA SER A 362 -25.05 21.30 -38.02
C SER A 362 -26.55 21.61 -38.12
N ASN A 363 -27.07 22.52 -37.29
CA ASN A 363 -28.49 22.93 -37.31
C ASN A 363 -28.58 24.45 -37.59
N PRO A 364 -28.63 24.87 -38.88
CA PRO A 364 -28.64 26.28 -39.28
C PRO A 364 -29.92 27.04 -38.93
#